data_AF-A0A7W2NSK4-F1
#
_entry.id   AF-A0A7W2NSK4-F1
#
_cell.length_a   1.000
_cell.length_b   1.000
_cell.length_c   1.000
_cell.angle_alpha   90.00
_cell.angle_beta   90.00
_cell.angle_gamma   90.00
#
_symmetry.space_group_name_H-M   'P 1'
#
loop_
_entity.id
_entity.type
_entity.pdbx_description
1 polymer ?
#
loop_
_entity_poly.entity_id
_entity_poly.type
_entity_poly.pdbx_seq_one_letter_code
_entity_poly.pdbx_strand_id
1 'polypeptide(L)'
;MSQLNTEETQNMVNQICNEFLRDGIKPSVSLVLAKLTNVSSRATAHKYFKKWTDVQNSKKEALFKELGFSPEFTNSFLDEMNRFNVDTEQRYKSLAQEANDQRDHAISDLQNSESKVNEQTNLINQHEEMIKNIHTELAKEQKSNESIINEIRRQLTTSIDDNKQLGIQNESLRTGIAKAELKLEGNQEFVKEVKSQSSQLTIDNKELNFNIAELNRSVASKESTIIGNNKLILTLENEQIKTASQLINFDSNNTNLQSEITSLRNDLSIISNKLTEEKDKFTQQVSVNNEVKSNFEEQTRSHEKTLRSYETTITGNEKLIAQLEKTQKNQS
;
A
#
# COMPACT_ATOMS: atom_id res chain seq x y z
N MET A 1 -47.04 -51.92 -138.14
CA MET A 1 -46.42 -53.19 -138.55
C MET A 1 -45.43 -52.90 -139.66
N SER A 2 -44.14 -52.97 -139.35
CA SER A 2 -43.08 -53.16 -140.34
C SER A 2 -42.24 -54.30 -139.80
N GLN A 3 -42.41 -55.50 -140.35
CA GLN A 3 -41.50 -56.61 -140.08
C GLN A 3 -40.13 -56.17 -140.63
N LEU A 4 -39.28 -55.62 -139.76
CA LEU A 4 -37.87 -55.42 -140.11
C LEU A 4 -37.32 -56.78 -140.51
N ASN A 5 -36.58 -56.77 -141.62
CA ASN A 5 -36.02 -57.98 -142.17
C ASN A 5 -35.07 -58.59 -141.12
N THR A 6 -35.03 -59.92 -141.02
CA THR A 6 -34.19 -60.67 -140.06
C THR A 6 -32.73 -60.18 -140.04
N GLU A 7 -32.27 -59.62 -141.17
CA GLU A 7 -30.94 -59.08 -141.42
C GLU A 7 -30.70 -57.68 -140.83
N GLU A 8 -31.70 -56.79 -140.84
CA GLU A 8 -31.60 -55.44 -140.27
C GLU A 8 -31.50 -55.48 -138.74
N THR A 9 -32.24 -56.40 -138.11
CA THR A 9 -32.17 -56.63 -136.66
C THR A 9 -30.82 -57.19 -136.24
N GLN A 10 -30.22 -58.09 -137.04
CA GLN A 10 -28.87 -58.60 -136.79
C GLN A 10 -27.81 -57.50 -136.92
N ASN A 11 -27.92 -56.61 -137.92
CA ASN A 11 -26.98 -55.51 -138.11
C ASN A 11 -27.01 -54.51 -136.95
N MET A 12 -28.20 -54.21 -136.43
CA MET A 12 -28.35 -53.34 -135.25
C MET A 12 -27.74 -53.96 -133.99
N VAL A 13 -27.96 -55.27 -133.77
CA VAL A 13 -27.30 -56.03 -132.69
C VAL A 13 -25.78 -56.01 -132.87
N ASN A 14 -25.28 -56.22 -134.10
CA ASN A 14 -23.85 -56.19 -134.39
C ASN A 14 -23.24 -54.80 -134.09
N GLN A 15 -23.92 -53.72 -134.49
CA GLN A 15 -23.46 -52.35 -134.25
C GLN A 15 -23.40 -52.04 -132.75
N ILE A 16 -24.46 -52.35 -131.99
CA ILE A 16 -24.50 -52.15 -130.54
C ILE A 16 -23.40 -52.96 -129.84
N CYS A 17 -23.20 -54.21 -130.24
CA CYS A 17 -22.15 -55.05 -129.65
C CYS A 17 -20.73 -54.56 -130.00
N ASN A 18 -20.52 -54.07 -131.22
CA ASN A 18 -19.24 -53.48 -131.63
C ASN A 18 -18.98 -52.13 -130.94
N GLU A 19 -20.02 -51.31 -130.69
CA GLU A 19 -19.91 -50.09 -129.88
C GLU A 19 -19.49 -50.41 -128.44
N PHE A 20 -20.13 -51.40 -127.80
CA PHE A 20 -19.73 -51.84 -126.46
C PHE A 20 -18.28 -52.32 -126.41
N LEU A 21 -17.81 -53.06 -127.42
CA LEU A 21 -16.40 -53.42 -127.51
C LEU A 21 -15.47 -52.21 -127.66
N ARG A 22 -15.87 -51.18 -128.44
CA ARG A 22 -15.08 -49.95 -128.61
C ARG A 22 -14.96 -49.15 -127.29
N ASP A 23 -16.01 -49.18 -126.49
CA ASP A 23 -16.07 -48.48 -125.20
C ASP A 23 -15.43 -49.31 -124.06
N GLY A 24 -14.82 -50.47 -124.36
CA GLY A 24 -14.16 -51.34 -123.39
C GLY A 24 -15.13 -52.12 -122.48
N ILE A 25 -16.44 -52.12 -122.79
CA ILE A 25 -17.47 -52.80 -122.02
C ILE A 25 -17.73 -54.18 -122.62
N LYS A 26 -17.63 -55.25 -121.82
CA LYS A 26 -17.94 -56.62 -122.27
C LYS A 26 -19.43 -56.71 -122.67
N PRO A 27 -19.77 -56.95 -123.94
CA PRO A 27 -21.15 -57.04 -124.37
C PRO A 27 -21.84 -58.21 -123.67
N SER A 28 -23.00 -57.98 -123.06
CA SER A 28 -23.83 -59.03 -122.46
C SER A 28 -25.23 -58.98 -123.05
N VAL A 29 -25.93 -60.12 -123.06
CA VAL A 29 -27.31 -60.19 -123.56
C VAL A 29 -28.22 -59.19 -122.84
N SER A 30 -28.00 -58.97 -121.55
CA SER A 30 -28.76 -57.99 -120.75
C SER A 30 -28.46 -56.55 -121.15
N LEU A 31 -27.20 -56.20 -121.40
CA LEU A 31 -26.80 -54.86 -121.84
C LEU A 31 -27.28 -54.55 -123.27
N VAL A 32 -27.23 -55.56 -124.15
CA VAL A 32 -27.67 -55.44 -125.55
C VAL A 32 -29.19 -55.33 -125.64
N LEU A 33 -29.93 -56.11 -124.85
CA LEU A 33 -31.39 -55.99 -124.73
C LEU A 33 -31.81 -54.61 -124.23
N ALA A 34 -31.12 -54.06 -123.23
CA ALA A 34 -31.42 -52.75 -122.66
C ALA A 34 -31.28 -51.59 -123.67
N LYS A 35 -30.48 -51.77 -124.73
CA LYS A 35 -30.21 -50.75 -125.76
C LYS A 35 -30.97 -51.00 -127.08
N LEU A 36 -31.70 -52.10 -127.21
CA LEU A 36 -32.53 -52.44 -128.38
C LEU A 36 -33.99 -52.01 -128.16
N THR A 37 -34.47 -51.02 -128.90
CA THR A 37 -35.85 -50.50 -128.75
C THR A 37 -36.91 -51.36 -129.43
N ASN A 38 -36.54 -52.24 -130.36
CA ASN A 38 -37.49 -52.91 -131.27
C ASN A 38 -37.60 -54.45 -131.06
N VAL A 39 -36.85 -55.03 -130.13
CA VAL A 39 -36.87 -56.49 -129.82
C VAL A 39 -37.04 -56.69 -128.32
N SER A 40 -38.24 -57.07 -127.88
CA SER A 40 -38.55 -57.28 -126.45
C SER A 40 -38.26 -58.71 -125.96
N SER A 41 -38.05 -59.67 -126.87
CA SER A 41 -37.81 -61.06 -126.51
C SER A 41 -36.33 -61.31 -126.21
N ARG A 42 -36.05 -61.66 -124.94
CA ARG A 42 -34.71 -62.09 -124.49
C ARG A 42 -34.17 -63.29 -125.28
N ALA A 43 -35.05 -64.21 -125.71
CA ALA A 43 -34.66 -65.35 -126.53
C ALA A 43 -34.22 -64.92 -127.95
N THR A 44 -34.91 -63.93 -128.53
CA THR A 44 -34.56 -63.38 -129.85
C THR A 44 -33.28 -62.56 -129.79
N ALA A 45 -33.10 -61.73 -128.76
CA ALA A 45 -31.84 -61.02 -128.52
C ALA A 45 -30.68 -61.99 -128.27
N HIS A 46 -30.90 -63.07 -127.51
CA HIS A 46 -29.90 -64.12 -127.31
C HIS A 46 -29.54 -64.83 -128.61
N LYS A 47 -30.50 -65.11 -129.50
CA LYS A 47 -30.24 -65.73 -130.81
C LYS A 47 -29.33 -64.85 -131.70
N TYR A 48 -29.63 -63.56 -131.81
CA TYR A 48 -28.82 -62.63 -132.61
C TYR A 48 -27.47 -62.28 -131.96
N PHE A 49 -27.44 -62.17 -130.63
CA PHE A 49 -26.20 -62.00 -129.85
C PHE A 49 -25.30 -63.22 -129.98
N LYS A 50 -25.86 -64.43 -129.95
CA LYS A 50 -25.14 -65.68 -130.19
C LYS A 50 -24.56 -65.70 -131.59
N LYS A 51 -25.35 -65.36 -132.62
CA LYS A 51 -24.84 -65.26 -134.00
C LYS A 51 -23.71 -64.23 -134.15
N TRP A 52 -23.79 -63.09 -133.47
CA TRP A 52 -22.68 -62.12 -133.43
C TRP A 52 -21.46 -62.67 -132.69
N THR A 53 -21.67 -63.35 -131.55
CA THR A 53 -20.60 -63.99 -130.77
C THR A 53 -19.89 -65.07 -131.58
N ASP A 54 -20.65 -65.90 -132.29
CA ASP A 54 -20.13 -66.95 -133.17
C ASP A 54 -19.30 -66.32 -134.30
N VAL A 55 -19.77 -65.22 -134.92
CA VAL A 55 -19.00 -64.48 -135.95
C VAL A 55 -17.72 -63.88 -135.39
N GLN A 56 -17.72 -63.33 -134.18
CA GLN A 56 -16.51 -62.79 -133.55
C GLN A 56 -15.53 -63.90 -133.14
N ASN A 57 -16.03 -65.04 -132.69
CA ASN A 57 -15.20 -66.21 -132.38
C ASN A 57 -14.58 -66.78 -133.66
N SER A 58 -15.36 -66.92 -134.74
CA SER A 58 -14.82 -67.30 -136.05
C SER A 58 -13.81 -66.31 -136.60
N LYS A 59 -13.98 -64.99 -136.40
CA LYS A 59 -12.97 -63.98 -136.77
C LYS A 59 -11.68 -64.12 -135.95
N LYS A 60 -11.79 -64.38 -134.64
CA LYS A 60 -10.62 -64.64 -133.79
C LYS A 60 -9.90 -65.91 -134.22
N GLU A 61 -10.63 -67.01 -134.39
CA GLU A 61 -10.09 -68.28 -134.88
C GLU A 61 -9.43 -68.15 -136.26
N ALA A 62 -10.05 -67.39 -137.18
CA ALA A 62 -9.48 -67.11 -138.50
C ALA A 62 -8.17 -66.30 -138.40
N LEU A 63 -8.12 -65.26 -137.56
CA LEU A 63 -6.90 -64.46 -137.33
C LEU A 63 -5.78 -65.31 -136.72
N PHE A 64 -6.09 -66.19 -135.76
CA PHE A 64 -5.08 -67.08 -135.18
C PHE A 64 -4.60 -68.15 -136.17
N LYS A 65 -5.49 -68.63 -137.05
CA LYS A 65 -5.15 -69.55 -138.14
C LYS A 65 -4.28 -68.89 -139.21
N GLU A 66 -4.53 -67.62 -139.52
CA GLU A 66 -3.71 -66.81 -140.45
C GLU A 66 -2.30 -66.54 -139.89
N LEU A 67 -2.18 -66.41 -138.56
CA LEU A 67 -0.91 -66.32 -137.85
C LEU A 67 -0.20 -67.68 -137.67
N GLY A 68 -0.79 -68.78 -138.16
CA GLY A 68 -0.19 -70.12 -138.16
C GLY A 68 -0.30 -70.89 -136.84
N PHE A 69 -1.12 -70.42 -135.89
CA PHE A 69 -1.32 -71.12 -134.62
C PHE A 69 -2.32 -72.27 -134.76
N SER A 70 -2.11 -73.35 -134.01
CA SER A 70 -3.08 -74.45 -133.95
C SER A 70 -4.33 -74.01 -133.19
N PRO A 71 -5.52 -74.50 -133.57
CA PRO A 71 -6.76 -74.23 -132.83
C PRO A 71 -6.67 -74.60 -131.35
N GLU A 72 -5.94 -75.67 -131.02
CA GLU A 72 -5.70 -76.11 -129.64
C GLU A 72 -4.87 -75.08 -128.87
N PHE A 73 -3.85 -74.49 -129.50
CA PHE A 73 -3.06 -73.42 -128.89
C PHE A 73 -3.89 -72.15 -128.66
N THR A 74 -4.71 -71.76 -129.63
CA THR A 74 -5.59 -70.58 -129.52
C THR A 74 -6.60 -70.72 -128.40
N ASN A 75 -7.25 -71.89 -128.29
CA ASN A 75 -8.21 -72.15 -127.21
C ASN A 75 -7.50 -72.18 -125.85
N SER A 76 -6.34 -72.84 -125.74
CA SER A 76 -5.55 -72.83 -124.52
C SER A 76 -5.10 -71.42 -124.11
N PHE A 77 -4.74 -70.55 -125.05
CA PHE A 77 -4.33 -69.17 -124.75
C PHE A 77 -5.51 -68.29 -124.32
N LEU A 78 -6.68 -68.43 -124.96
CA LEU A 78 -7.90 -67.71 -124.56
C LEU A 78 -8.41 -68.18 -123.18
N ASP A 79 -8.34 -69.48 -122.91
CA ASP A 79 -8.66 -70.04 -121.60
C ASP A 79 -7.69 -69.52 -120.53
N GLU A 80 -6.39 -69.46 -120.83
CA GLU A 80 -5.38 -68.88 -119.93
C GLU A 80 -5.59 -67.38 -119.69
N MET A 81 -5.96 -66.62 -120.73
CA MET A 81 -6.27 -65.19 -120.59
C MET A 81 -7.54 -64.97 -119.75
N ASN A 82 -8.56 -65.81 -119.91
CA ASN A 82 -9.74 -65.78 -119.04
C ASN A 82 -9.39 -66.16 -117.61
N ARG A 83 -8.55 -67.19 -117.40
CA ARG A 83 -8.05 -67.58 -116.08
C ARG A 83 -7.32 -66.42 -115.41
N PHE A 84 -6.43 -65.74 -116.14
CA PHE A 84 -5.70 -64.56 -115.64
C PHE A 84 -6.62 -63.38 -115.32
N ASN A 85 -7.62 -63.12 -116.15
CA ASN A 85 -8.61 -62.07 -115.88
C ASN A 85 -9.45 -62.37 -114.63
N VAL A 86 -9.86 -63.63 -114.43
CA VAL A 86 -10.59 -64.05 -113.22
C VAL A 86 -9.70 -63.95 -111.98
N ASP A 87 -8.44 -64.39 -112.07
CA ASP A 87 -7.47 -64.30 -110.97
C ASP A 87 -7.16 -62.84 -110.60
N THR A 88 -6.92 -61.97 -111.58
CA THR A 88 -6.70 -60.54 -111.35
C THR A 88 -7.93 -59.85 -110.76
N GLU A 89 -9.14 -60.14 -111.28
CA GLU A 89 -10.39 -59.61 -110.72
C GLU A 89 -10.57 -60.06 -109.27
N GLN A 90 -10.29 -61.33 -108.97
CA GLN A 90 -10.37 -61.87 -107.60
C GLN A 90 -9.35 -61.21 -106.68
N ARG A 91 -8.12 -60.98 -107.16
CA ARG A 91 -7.09 -60.27 -106.40
C ARG A 91 -7.49 -58.83 -106.12
N TYR A 92 -8.04 -58.10 -107.09
CA TYR A 92 -8.54 -56.75 -106.87
C TYR A 92 -9.72 -56.72 -105.89
N LYS A 93 -10.63 -57.70 -105.96
CA LYS A 93 -11.71 -57.86 -104.97
C LYS A 93 -11.17 -58.12 -103.57
N SER A 94 -10.19 -59.02 -103.41
CA SER A 94 -9.54 -59.29 -102.12
C SER A 94 -8.85 -58.04 -101.59
N LEU A 95 -8.08 -57.35 -102.42
CA LEU A 95 -7.38 -56.12 -102.02
C LEU A 95 -8.37 -55.01 -101.61
N ALA A 96 -9.48 -54.87 -102.32
CA ALA A 96 -10.53 -53.93 -101.96
C ALA A 96 -11.22 -54.30 -100.65
N GLN A 97 -11.44 -55.60 -100.41
CA GLN A 97 -12.00 -56.09 -99.15
C GLN A 97 -11.04 -55.87 -97.98
N GLU A 98 -9.77 -56.24 -98.13
CA GLU A 98 -8.72 -56.00 -97.13
C GLU A 98 -8.58 -54.51 -96.81
N ALA A 99 -8.64 -53.63 -97.81
CA ALA A 99 -8.62 -52.18 -97.60
C ALA A 99 -9.86 -51.68 -96.84
N ASN A 100 -11.04 -52.22 -97.13
CA ASN A 100 -12.25 -51.91 -96.38
C ASN A 100 -12.18 -52.41 -94.94
N ASP A 101 -11.72 -53.64 -94.72
CA ASP A 101 -11.57 -54.23 -93.38
C ASP A 101 -10.54 -53.44 -92.55
N GLN A 102 -9.41 -53.04 -93.16
CA GLN A 102 -8.42 -52.17 -92.52
C GLN A 102 -9.00 -50.79 -92.18
N ARG A 103 -9.79 -50.19 -93.09
CA ARG A 103 -10.46 -48.92 -92.84
C ARG A 103 -11.44 -49.04 -91.68
N ASP A 104 -12.25 -50.09 -91.65
CA ASP A 104 -13.27 -50.29 -90.62
C ASP A 104 -12.63 -50.57 -89.25
N HIS A 105 -11.52 -51.31 -89.21
CA HIS A 105 -10.68 -51.45 -88.02
C HIS A 105 -10.12 -50.11 -87.55
N ALA A 106 -9.53 -49.31 -88.45
CA ALA A 106 -8.99 -47.99 -88.09
C ALA A 106 -10.08 -47.03 -87.57
N ILE A 107 -11.30 -47.08 -88.13
CA ILE A 107 -12.44 -46.31 -87.63
C ILE A 107 -12.82 -46.76 -86.22
N SER A 108 -12.88 -48.07 -85.97
CA SER A 108 -13.20 -48.60 -84.64
C SER A 108 -12.14 -48.21 -83.60
N ASP A 109 -10.87 -48.30 -83.94
CA ASP A 109 -9.77 -47.88 -83.06
C ASP A 109 -9.81 -46.37 -82.77
N LEU A 110 -10.12 -45.56 -83.78
CA LEU A 110 -10.27 -44.11 -83.62
C LEU A 110 -11.45 -43.77 -82.70
N GLN A 111 -12.60 -44.42 -82.87
CA GLN A 111 -13.77 -44.24 -82.00
C GLN A 111 -13.46 -44.63 -80.54
N ASN A 112 -12.77 -45.75 -80.34
CA ASN A 112 -12.34 -46.18 -79.01
C ASN A 112 -11.38 -45.17 -78.37
N SER A 113 -10.45 -44.61 -79.16
CA SER A 113 -9.55 -43.56 -78.69
C SER A 113 -10.29 -42.27 -78.36
N GLU A 114 -11.25 -41.85 -79.18
CA GLU A 114 -12.06 -40.66 -78.95
C GLU A 114 -12.90 -40.79 -77.68
N SER A 115 -13.53 -41.95 -77.46
CA SER A 115 -14.28 -42.23 -76.23
C SER A 115 -13.38 -42.12 -74.99
N LYS A 116 -12.17 -42.69 -75.05
CA LYS A 116 -11.20 -42.59 -73.94
C LYS A 116 -10.75 -41.15 -73.67
N VAL A 117 -10.50 -40.37 -74.72
CA VAL A 117 -10.13 -38.94 -74.57
C VAL A 117 -11.28 -38.15 -73.94
N ASN A 118 -12.52 -38.42 -74.36
CA ASN A 118 -13.69 -37.75 -73.80
C ASN A 118 -13.90 -38.11 -72.30
N GLU A 119 -13.74 -39.39 -71.94
CA GLU A 119 -13.77 -39.83 -70.55
C GLU A 119 -12.69 -39.15 -69.70
N GLN A 120 -11.44 -39.10 -70.19
CA GLN A 120 -10.35 -38.42 -69.50
C GLN A 120 -10.58 -36.92 -69.38
N THR A 121 -11.14 -36.28 -70.41
CA THR A 121 -11.48 -34.85 -70.39
C THR A 121 -12.53 -34.55 -69.32
N ASN A 122 -13.55 -35.40 -69.18
CA ASN A 122 -14.55 -35.27 -68.13
C ASN A 122 -13.95 -35.43 -66.73
N LEU A 123 -13.02 -36.37 -66.55
CA LEU A 123 -12.31 -36.55 -65.28
C LEU A 123 -11.43 -35.35 -64.93
N ILE A 124 -10.72 -34.79 -65.92
CA ILE A 124 -9.92 -33.57 -65.75
C ILE A 124 -10.80 -32.40 -65.30
N ASN A 125 -11.94 -32.18 -65.99
CA ASN A 125 -12.88 -31.12 -65.62
C ASN A 125 -13.41 -31.29 -64.19
N GLN A 126 -13.73 -32.51 -63.78
CA GLN A 126 -14.16 -32.81 -62.41
C GLN A 126 -13.05 -32.51 -61.38
N HIS A 127 -11.81 -32.91 -61.68
CA HIS A 127 -10.66 -32.64 -60.83
C HIS A 127 -10.37 -31.13 -60.72
N GLU A 128 -10.48 -30.38 -61.82
CA GLU A 128 -10.30 -28.92 -61.82
C GLU A 128 -11.34 -28.22 -60.92
N GLU A 129 -12.60 -28.62 -60.98
CA GLU A 129 -13.63 -28.09 -60.10
C GLU A 129 -13.37 -28.45 -58.63
N MET A 130 -12.92 -29.67 -58.33
CA MET A 130 -12.52 -30.05 -56.98
C MET A 130 -11.34 -29.21 -56.47
N ILE A 131 -10.33 -28.98 -57.31
CA ILE A 131 -9.17 -28.15 -56.98
C ILE A 131 -9.60 -26.70 -56.69
N LYS A 132 -10.50 -26.12 -57.48
CA LYS A 132 -11.04 -24.76 -57.24
C LYS A 132 -11.79 -24.67 -55.91
N ASN A 133 -12.62 -25.67 -55.61
CA ASN A 133 -13.37 -25.72 -54.36
C ASN A 133 -12.43 -25.79 -53.15
N ILE A 134 -11.43 -26.68 -53.19
CA ILE A 134 -10.42 -26.80 -52.13
C ILE A 134 -9.62 -25.51 -51.95
N HIS A 135 -9.22 -24.83 -53.04
CA HIS A 135 -8.52 -23.55 -52.94
C HIS A 135 -9.40 -22.47 -52.28
N THR A 136 -10.70 -22.47 -52.57
CA THR A 136 -11.65 -21.51 -51.99
C THR A 136 -11.86 -21.78 -50.50
N GLU A 137 -12.01 -23.05 -50.11
CA GLU A 137 -12.11 -23.45 -48.70
C GLU A 137 -10.83 -23.12 -47.94
N LEU A 138 -9.66 -23.41 -48.51
CA LEU A 138 -8.37 -23.09 -47.93
C LEU A 138 -8.21 -21.58 -47.69
N ALA A 139 -8.57 -20.75 -48.68
CA ALA A 139 -8.50 -19.29 -48.55
C ALA A 139 -9.45 -18.76 -47.46
N LYS A 140 -10.66 -19.34 -47.36
CA LYS A 140 -11.63 -18.99 -46.31
C LYS A 140 -11.10 -19.37 -44.93
N GLU A 141 -10.55 -20.57 -44.80
CA GLU A 141 -9.98 -21.08 -43.55
C GLU A 141 -8.76 -20.26 -43.11
N GLN A 142 -7.86 -19.91 -44.05
CA GLN A 142 -6.73 -19.03 -43.79
C GLN A 142 -7.17 -17.67 -43.26
N LYS A 143 -8.17 -17.04 -43.90
CA LYS A 143 -8.70 -15.75 -43.45
C LYS A 143 -9.35 -15.83 -42.07
N SER A 144 -10.09 -16.90 -41.78
CA SER A 144 -10.68 -17.12 -40.45
C SER A 144 -9.60 -17.30 -39.39
N ASN A 145 -8.59 -18.12 -39.68
CA ASN A 145 -7.48 -18.36 -38.74
C ASN A 145 -6.65 -17.10 -38.51
N GLU A 146 -6.41 -16.29 -39.53
CA GLU A 146 -5.75 -14.99 -39.38
C GLU A 146 -6.53 -14.05 -38.45
N SER A 147 -7.86 -14.01 -38.60
CA SER A 147 -8.73 -13.23 -37.69
C SER A 147 -8.65 -13.73 -36.25
N ILE A 148 -8.65 -15.05 -36.03
CA ILE A 148 -8.52 -15.65 -34.69
C ILE A 148 -7.15 -15.32 -34.09
N ILE A 149 -6.07 -15.47 -34.86
CA ILE A 149 -4.71 -15.14 -34.42
C ILE A 149 -4.61 -13.67 -34.01
N ASN A 150 -5.18 -12.76 -34.80
CA ASN A 150 -5.17 -11.33 -34.48
C ASN A 150 -5.95 -11.03 -33.20
N GLU A 151 -7.09 -11.67 -32.97
CA GLU A 151 -7.86 -11.51 -31.73
C GLU A 151 -7.10 -12.07 -30.52
N ILE A 152 -6.49 -13.25 -30.63
CA ILE A 152 -5.66 -13.83 -29.56
C ILE A 152 -4.48 -12.91 -29.23
N ARG A 153 -3.79 -12.36 -30.25
CA ARG A 153 -2.71 -11.39 -30.05
C ARG A 153 -3.18 -10.13 -29.35
N ARG A 154 -4.37 -9.63 -29.68
CA ARG A 154 -4.98 -8.46 -29.02
C ARG A 154 -5.26 -8.76 -27.55
N GLN A 155 -5.92 -9.89 -27.26
CA GLN A 155 -6.21 -10.31 -25.88
C GLN A 155 -4.93 -10.51 -25.05
N LEU A 156 -3.90 -11.12 -25.64
CA LEU A 156 -2.60 -11.30 -25.00
C LEU A 156 -1.96 -9.95 -24.66
N THR A 157 -2.01 -8.99 -25.59
CA THR A 157 -1.47 -7.64 -25.37
C THR A 157 -2.20 -6.92 -24.24
N THR A 158 -3.54 -6.96 -24.24
CA THR A 158 -4.36 -6.37 -23.16
C THR A 158 -4.04 -7.03 -21.81
N SER A 159 -3.97 -8.36 -21.75
CA SER A 159 -3.66 -9.08 -20.50
C SER A 159 -2.25 -8.77 -19.98
N ILE A 160 -1.26 -8.58 -20.86
CA ILE A 160 0.08 -8.16 -20.47
C ILE A 160 0.06 -6.75 -19.86
N ASP A 161 -0.67 -5.82 -20.46
CA ASP A 161 -0.76 -4.44 -19.95
C ASP A 161 -1.55 -4.37 -18.64
N ASP A 162 -2.64 -5.12 -18.50
CA ASP A 162 -3.38 -5.25 -17.24
C ASP A 162 -2.47 -5.80 -16.13
N ASN A 163 -1.66 -6.81 -16.42
CA ASN A 163 -0.69 -7.35 -15.46
C ASN A 163 0.37 -6.33 -15.05
N LYS A 164 0.85 -5.47 -15.97
CA LYS A 164 1.77 -4.38 -15.61
C LYS A 164 1.09 -3.38 -14.68
N GLN A 165 -0.16 -2.99 -14.96
CA GLN A 165 -0.92 -2.07 -14.12
C GLN A 165 -1.17 -2.64 -12.73
N LEU A 166 -1.57 -3.92 -12.65
CA LEU A 166 -1.72 -4.63 -11.38
C LEU A 166 -0.40 -4.72 -10.61
N GLY A 167 0.73 -4.90 -11.30
CA GLY A 167 2.07 -4.84 -10.71
C GLY A 167 2.37 -3.49 -10.07
N ILE A 168 2.10 -2.39 -10.78
CA ILE A 168 2.28 -1.02 -10.28
C ILE A 168 1.37 -0.76 -9.07
N GLN A 169 0.10 -1.17 -9.15
CA GLN A 169 -0.85 -1.01 -8.04
C GLN A 169 -0.42 -1.81 -6.80
N ASN A 170 0.05 -3.04 -6.96
CA ASN A 170 0.57 -3.85 -5.86
C ASN A 170 1.76 -3.17 -5.18
N GLU A 171 2.69 -2.60 -5.95
CA GLU A 171 3.85 -1.92 -5.38
C GLU A 171 3.47 -0.63 -4.64
N SER A 172 2.49 0.11 -5.18
CA SER A 172 1.91 1.26 -4.49
C SER A 172 1.24 0.86 -3.17
N LEU A 173 0.48 -0.25 -3.15
CA LEU A 173 -0.17 -0.76 -1.94
C LEU A 173 0.86 -1.23 -0.91
N ARG A 174 1.90 -1.96 -1.32
CA ARG A 174 3.02 -2.36 -0.45
C ARG A 174 3.71 -1.16 0.19
N THR A 175 4.00 -0.14 -0.61
CA THR A 175 4.58 1.12 -0.11
C THR A 175 3.63 1.82 0.87
N GLY A 176 2.32 1.81 0.60
CA GLY A 176 1.29 2.35 1.48
C GLY A 176 1.22 1.62 2.83
N ILE A 177 1.26 0.29 2.81
CA ILE A 177 1.29 -0.56 4.01
C ILE A 177 2.54 -0.28 4.83
N ALA A 178 3.73 -0.29 4.23
CA ALA A 178 4.98 -0.01 4.94
C ALA A 178 4.97 1.37 5.62
N LYS A 179 4.42 2.40 4.95
CA LYS A 179 4.23 3.74 5.57
C LYS A 179 3.25 3.71 6.74
N ALA A 180 2.18 2.93 6.65
CA ALA A 180 1.21 2.79 7.72
C ALA A 180 1.80 2.04 8.93
N GLU A 181 2.58 0.99 8.68
CA GLU A 181 3.29 0.23 9.72
C GLU A 181 4.32 1.10 10.45
N LEU A 182 5.12 1.90 9.74
CA LEU A 182 6.06 2.85 10.36
C LEU A 182 5.34 3.88 11.25
N LYS A 183 4.18 4.40 10.81
CA LYS A 183 3.37 5.30 11.63
C LYS A 183 2.81 4.60 12.87
N LEU A 184 2.40 3.34 12.73
CA LEU A 184 1.89 2.55 13.84
C LEU A 184 2.99 2.30 14.88
N GLU A 185 4.20 1.95 14.44
CA GLU A 185 5.37 1.75 15.30
C GLU A 185 5.74 3.04 16.04
N GLY A 186 5.83 4.18 15.33
CA GLY A 186 6.08 5.48 15.96
C GLY A 186 5.00 5.87 16.98
N ASN A 187 3.73 5.59 16.69
CA ASN A 187 2.65 5.81 17.65
C ASN A 187 2.75 4.88 18.86
N GLN A 188 3.17 3.63 18.69
CA GLN A 188 3.40 2.70 19.81
C GLN A 188 4.53 3.19 20.71
N GLU A 189 5.63 3.67 20.14
CA GLU A 189 6.73 4.27 20.91
C GLU A 189 6.27 5.51 21.66
N PHE A 190 5.54 6.42 21.00
CA PHE A 190 4.98 7.59 21.67
C PHE A 190 4.06 7.23 22.84
N VAL A 191 3.18 6.24 22.67
CA VAL A 191 2.30 5.77 23.75
C VAL A 191 3.11 5.16 24.90
N LYS A 192 4.18 4.40 24.62
CA LYS A 192 5.07 3.87 25.67
C LYS A 192 5.73 5.01 26.45
N GLU A 193 6.23 6.03 25.76
CA GLU A 193 6.86 7.21 26.37
C GLU A 193 5.86 7.96 27.27
N VAL A 194 4.66 8.27 26.75
CA VAL A 194 3.60 8.94 27.54
C VAL A 194 3.20 8.13 28.77
N LYS A 195 3.10 6.80 28.66
CA LYS A 195 2.81 5.94 29.82
C LYS A 195 3.94 5.95 30.84
N SER A 196 5.19 5.97 30.39
CA SER A 196 6.36 6.10 31.26
C SER A 196 6.36 7.42 32.00
N GLN A 197 6.17 8.53 31.28
CA GLN A 197 6.07 9.87 31.85
C GLN A 197 4.89 10.00 32.83
N SER A 198 3.71 9.47 32.48
CA SER A 198 2.55 9.47 33.38
C SER A 198 2.81 8.67 34.66
N SER A 199 3.57 7.57 34.56
CA SER A 199 3.96 6.76 35.71
C SER A 199 4.94 7.53 36.60
N GLN A 200 5.92 8.21 36.01
CA GLN A 200 6.86 9.07 36.73
C GLN A 200 6.14 10.22 37.45
N LEU A 201 5.27 10.95 36.75
CA LEU A 201 4.46 12.02 37.35
C LEU A 201 3.58 11.55 38.51
N THR A 202 3.12 10.29 38.46
CA THR A 202 2.35 9.67 39.55
C THR A 202 3.24 9.40 40.77
N ILE A 203 4.49 8.97 40.56
CA ILE A 203 5.48 8.78 41.62
C ILE A 203 5.83 10.13 42.24
N ASP A 204 6.15 11.13 41.42
CA ASP A 204 6.51 12.48 41.88
C ASP A 204 5.37 13.12 42.66
N ASN A 205 4.11 12.96 42.22
CA ASN A 205 2.94 13.42 42.99
C ASN A 205 2.82 12.75 44.35
N LYS A 206 3.10 11.45 44.46
CA LYS A 206 3.08 10.74 45.74
C LYS A 206 4.18 11.25 46.67
N GLU A 207 5.37 11.49 46.14
CA GLU A 207 6.48 12.05 46.91
C GLU A 207 6.20 13.47 47.40
N LEU A 208 5.69 14.34 46.51
CA LEU A 208 5.29 15.70 46.89
C LEU A 208 4.19 15.69 47.96
N ASN A 209 3.19 14.82 47.84
CA ASN A 209 2.15 14.67 48.86
C ASN A 209 2.72 14.18 50.20
N PHE A 210 3.70 13.26 50.18
CA PHE A 210 4.41 12.83 51.38
C PHE A 210 5.16 14.00 52.03
N ASN A 211 5.90 14.78 51.24
CA ASN A 211 6.64 15.95 51.72
C ASN A 211 5.71 17.03 52.29
N ILE A 212 4.54 17.26 51.67
CA ILE A 212 3.50 18.15 52.19
C ILE A 212 2.99 17.65 53.55
N ALA A 213 2.73 16.34 53.69
CA ALA A 213 2.28 15.77 54.95
C ALA A 213 3.33 15.91 56.07
N GLU A 214 4.62 15.70 55.77
CA GLU A 214 5.72 15.94 56.71
C GLU A 214 5.83 17.40 57.11
N LEU A 215 5.80 18.32 56.14
CA LEU A 215 5.86 19.76 56.41
C LEU A 215 4.69 20.21 57.28
N ASN A 216 3.47 19.76 56.99
CA ASN A 216 2.30 20.06 57.80
C ASN A 216 2.43 19.53 59.23
N ARG A 217 3.00 18.33 59.41
CA ARG A 217 3.28 17.77 60.74
C ARG A 217 4.31 18.61 61.50
N SER A 218 5.37 19.06 60.81
CA SER A 218 6.40 19.94 61.38
C SER A 218 5.81 21.30 61.79
N VAL A 219 4.99 21.90 60.92
CA VAL A 219 4.28 23.17 61.19
C VAL A 219 3.39 23.04 62.41
N ALA A 220 2.54 22.02 62.48
CA ALA A 220 1.65 21.79 63.62
C ALA A 220 2.44 21.60 64.93
N SER A 221 3.57 20.88 64.88
CA SER A 221 4.46 20.75 66.04
C SER A 221 5.03 22.10 66.48
N LYS A 222 5.51 22.91 65.54
CA LYS A 222 6.07 24.24 65.84
C LYS A 222 4.98 25.20 66.35
N GLU A 223 3.78 25.18 65.79
CA GLU A 223 2.63 25.95 66.29
C GLU A 223 2.28 25.57 67.72
N SER A 224 2.26 24.27 68.05
CA SER A 224 2.06 23.82 69.43
C SER A 224 3.14 24.36 70.38
N THR A 225 4.41 24.33 69.97
CA THR A 225 5.51 24.92 70.74
C THR A 225 5.34 26.44 70.91
N ILE A 226 4.96 27.16 69.86
CA ILE A 226 4.71 28.61 69.92
C ILE A 226 3.57 28.92 70.90
N ILE A 227 2.47 28.17 70.85
CA ILE A 227 1.36 28.33 71.79
C ILE A 227 1.82 28.08 73.24
N GLY A 228 2.64 27.04 73.46
CA GLY A 228 3.24 26.75 74.77
C GLY A 228 4.12 27.90 75.27
N ASN A 229 5.00 28.41 74.41
CA ASN A 229 5.89 29.53 74.73
C ASN A 229 5.09 30.81 75.02
N ASN A 230 4.04 31.12 74.26
CA ASN A 230 3.18 32.27 74.51
C ASN A 230 2.50 32.19 75.89
N LYS A 231 2.02 31.00 76.30
CA LYS A 231 1.48 30.80 77.65
C LYS A 231 2.52 31.03 78.74
N LEU A 232 3.75 30.58 78.50
CA LEU A 232 4.86 30.81 79.43
C LEU A 232 5.19 32.30 79.53
N ILE A 233 5.28 33.01 78.41
CA ILE A 233 5.50 34.47 78.36
C ILE A 233 4.43 35.19 79.17
N LEU A 234 3.14 34.92 78.93
CA LEU A 234 2.03 35.52 79.70
C LEU A 234 2.14 35.24 81.21
N THR A 235 2.60 34.05 81.58
CA THR A 235 2.80 33.71 82.99
C THR A 235 3.95 34.52 83.60
N LEU A 236 5.06 34.65 82.87
CA LEU A 236 6.22 35.45 83.28
C LEU A 236 5.89 36.95 83.37
N GLU A 237 5.14 37.49 82.41
CA GLU A 237 4.67 38.88 82.44
C GLU A 237 3.78 39.14 83.66
N ASN A 238 2.87 38.21 84.00
CA ASN A 238 2.04 38.33 85.20
C ASN A 238 2.86 38.29 86.49
N GLU A 239 3.83 37.39 86.60
CA GLU A 239 4.75 37.36 87.76
C GLU A 239 5.62 38.62 87.82
N GLN A 240 6.06 39.17 86.68
CA GLN A 240 6.77 40.43 86.63
C GLN A 240 5.90 41.60 87.15
N ILE A 241 4.64 41.69 86.74
CA ILE A 241 3.70 42.72 87.23
C ILE A 241 3.49 42.59 88.74
N LYS A 242 3.32 41.36 89.23
CA LYS A 242 3.16 41.07 90.66
C LYS A 242 4.40 41.45 91.46
N THR A 243 5.59 41.11 90.95
CA THR A 243 6.87 41.46 91.57
C THR A 243 7.08 42.98 91.56
N ALA A 244 6.75 43.66 90.46
CA ALA A 244 6.79 45.11 90.38
C ALA A 244 5.84 45.78 91.38
N SER A 245 4.64 45.24 91.55
CA SER A 245 3.67 45.72 92.56
C SER A 245 4.18 45.51 93.99
N GLN A 246 4.81 44.36 94.26
CA GLN A 246 5.48 44.11 95.55
C GLN A 246 6.62 45.09 95.79
N LEU A 247 7.42 45.41 94.77
CA LEU A 247 8.50 46.39 94.87
C LEU A 247 7.96 47.78 95.21
N ILE A 248 6.91 48.24 94.52
CA ILE A 248 6.23 49.51 94.83
C ILE A 248 5.74 49.54 96.29
N ASN A 249 5.15 48.45 96.77
CA ASN A 249 4.71 48.35 98.17
C ASN A 249 5.88 48.40 99.15
N PHE A 250 7.00 47.72 98.85
CA PHE A 250 8.21 47.80 99.66
C PHE A 250 8.82 49.20 99.65
N ASP A 251 8.86 49.88 98.51
CA ASP A 251 9.33 51.26 98.40
C ASP A 251 8.44 52.20 99.21
N SER A 252 7.11 52.07 99.13
CA SER A 252 6.18 52.85 99.95
C SER A 252 6.41 52.61 101.45
N ASN A 253 6.53 51.35 101.87
CA ASN A 253 6.86 51.03 103.26
C ASN A 253 8.20 51.61 103.68
N ASN A 254 9.22 51.56 102.81
CA ASN A 254 10.52 52.14 103.10
C ASN A 254 10.46 53.67 103.21
N THR A 255 9.67 54.36 102.36
CA THR A 255 9.44 55.80 102.49
C THR A 255 8.73 56.16 103.79
N ASN A 256 7.74 55.37 104.21
CA ASN A 256 7.06 55.55 105.49
C ASN A 256 8.04 55.37 106.66
N LEU A 257 8.82 54.29 106.67
CA LEU A 257 9.85 54.04 107.68
C LEU A 257 10.92 55.15 107.69
N GLN A 258 11.34 55.67 106.53
CA GLN A 258 12.26 56.80 106.46
C GLN A 258 11.66 58.08 107.02
N SER A 259 10.36 58.34 106.77
CA SER A 259 9.66 59.48 107.35
C SER A 259 9.54 59.36 108.87
N GLU A 260 9.31 58.14 109.38
CA GLU A 260 9.25 57.84 110.80
C GLU A 260 10.63 57.99 111.45
N ILE A 261 11.70 57.48 110.83
CA ILE A 261 13.09 57.72 111.25
C ILE A 261 13.40 59.22 111.29
N THR A 262 12.95 59.99 110.29
CA THR A 262 13.17 61.44 110.24
C THR A 262 12.42 62.16 111.36
N SER A 263 11.17 61.76 111.63
CA SER A 263 10.38 62.26 112.76
C SER A 263 11.07 61.94 114.09
N LEU A 264 11.47 60.68 114.29
CA LEU A 264 12.18 60.25 115.50
C LEU A 264 13.52 60.99 115.66
N ARG A 265 14.28 61.23 114.58
CA ARG A 265 15.49 62.05 114.62
C ARG A 265 15.20 63.49 115.01
N ASN A 266 14.10 64.07 114.51
CA ASN A 266 13.67 65.41 114.87
C ASN A 266 13.27 65.48 116.35
N ASP A 267 12.49 64.52 116.83
CA ASP A 267 12.12 64.39 118.24
C ASP A 267 13.35 64.25 119.13
N LEU A 268 14.32 63.42 118.71
CA LEU A 268 15.60 63.24 119.41
C LEU A 268 16.43 64.54 119.41
N SER A 269 16.41 65.30 118.32
CA SER A 269 17.02 66.64 118.26
C SER A 269 16.34 67.62 119.21
N ILE A 270 15.00 67.63 119.28
CA ILE A 270 14.24 68.47 120.21
C ILE A 270 14.57 68.10 121.66
N ILE A 271 14.61 66.79 121.97
CA ILE A 271 14.98 66.28 123.29
C ILE A 271 16.43 66.67 123.61
N SER A 272 17.35 66.52 122.65
CA SER A 272 18.75 66.92 122.82
C SER A 272 18.90 68.42 123.08
N ASN A 273 18.13 69.26 122.40
CA ASN A 273 18.09 70.71 122.65
C ASN A 273 17.54 71.01 124.05
N LYS A 274 16.41 70.40 124.44
CA LYS A 274 15.86 70.52 125.81
C LYS A 274 16.83 70.05 126.89
N LEU A 275 17.55 68.95 126.64
CA LEU A 275 18.57 68.44 127.55
C LEU A 275 19.74 69.42 127.68
N THR A 276 20.12 70.09 126.59
CA THR A 276 21.14 71.14 126.59
C THR A 276 20.68 72.36 127.38
N GLU A 277 19.43 72.82 127.17
CA GLU A 277 18.83 73.90 127.95
C GLU A 277 18.77 73.56 129.46
N GLU A 278 18.36 72.35 129.83
CA GLU A 278 18.36 71.90 131.23
C GLU A 278 19.77 71.78 131.79
N LYS A 279 20.75 71.36 130.98
CA LYS A 279 22.16 71.36 131.38
C LYS A 279 22.67 72.79 131.62
N ASP A 280 22.28 73.75 130.80
CA ASP A 280 22.65 75.16 130.97
C ASP A 280 21.99 75.76 132.23
N LYS A 281 20.70 75.49 132.46
CA LYS A 281 20.02 75.86 133.71
C LYS A 281 20.68 75.22 134.93
N PHE A 282 21.04 73.94 134.85
CA PHE A 282 21.75 73.25 135.92
C PHE A 282 23.12 73.89 136.17
N THR A 283 23.86 74.23 135.12
CA THR A 283 25.15 74.93 135.22
C THR A 283 25.00 76.30 135.88
N GLN A 284 23.94 77.03 135.52
CA GLN A 284 23.57 78.30 136.14
C GLN A 284 23.20 78.12 137.62
N GLN A 285 22.44 77.07 137.96
CA GLN A 285 22.09 76.71 139.34
C GLN A 285 23.34 76.34 140.17
N VAL A 286 24.30 75.63 139.58
CA VAL A 286 25.59 75.30 140.21
C VAL A 286 26.39 76.58 140.48
N SER A 287 26.40 77.54 139.55
CA SER A 287 27.03 78.85 139.75
C SER A 287 26.40 79.61 140.92
N VAL A 288 25.06 79.68 140.97
CA VAL A 288 24.32 80.31 142.08
C VAL A 288 24.61 79.61 143.41
N ASN A 289 24.65 78.28 143.43
CA ASN A 289 24.98 77.52 144.64
C ASN A 289 26.41 77.80 145.13
N ASN A 290 27.39 77.92 144.23
CA ASN A 290 28.75 78.29 144.59
C ASN A 290 28.83 79.72 145.15
N GLU A 291 28.04 80.64 144.62
CA GLU A 291 27.95 82.02 145.09
C GLU A 291 27.31 82.10 146.50
N VAL A 292 26.21 81.37 146.72
CA VAL A 292 25.57 81.23 148.05
C VAL A 292 26.52 80.58 149.04
N LYS A 293 27.28 79.55 148.63
CA LYS A 293 28.26 78.88 149.48
C LYS A 293 29.38 79.84 149.90
N SER A 294 29.91 80.64 148.97
CA SER A 294 30.92 81.67 149.28
C SER A 294 30.39 82.70 150.28
N ASN A 295 29.15 83.15 150.09
CA ASN A 295 28.49 84.08 151.02
C ASN A 295 28.33 83.47 152.42
N PHE A 296 27.97 82.19 152.50
CA PHE A 296 27.80 81.48 153.77
C PHE A 296 29.14 81.29 154.51
N GLU A 297 30.22 81.00 153.78
CA GLU A 297 31.58 80.90 154.33
C GLU A 297 32.08 82.25 154.87
N GLU A 298 31.76 83.35 154.20
CA GLU A 298 32.11 84.71 154.63
C GLU A 298 31.35 85.13 155.90
N GLN A 299 30.06 84.78 155.99
CA GLN A 299 29.24 84.99 157.18
C GLN A 299 29.75 84.16 158.38
N THR A 300 30.18 82.92 158.15
CA THR A 300 30.73 82.05 159.19
C THR A 300 32.02 82.62 159.78
N ARG A 301 32.93 83.15 158.95
CA ARG A 301 34.18 83.79 159.42
C ARG A 301 33.93 85.06 160.24
N SER A 302 32.90 85.83 159.89
CA SER A 302 32.47 87.01 160.66
C SER A 302 31.96 86.63 162.06
N HIS A 303 31.14 85.58 162.15
CA HIS A 303 30.64 85.06 163.43
C HIS A 303 31.76 84.50 164.31
N GLU A 304 32.71 83.75 163.76
CA GLU A 304 33.88 83.25 164.49
C GLU A 304 34.75 84.38 165.09
N LYS A 305 34.92 85.48 164.34
CA LYS A 305 35.69 86.64 164.79
C LYS A 305 34.99 87.38 165.94
N THR A 306 33.66 87.41 165.90
CA THR A 306 32.82 88.02 166.95
C THR A 306 32.82 87.18 168.23
N LEU A 307 32.74 85.85 168.11
CA LEU A 307 32.78 84.91 169.24
C LEU A 307 34.08 84.99 170.05
N ARG A 308 35.24 85.06 169.39
CA ARG A 308 36.54 85.20 170.07
C ARG A 308 36.67 86.52 170.86
N SER A 309 36.02 87.58 170.41
CA SER A 309 36.02 88.87 171.14
C SER A 309 35.24 88.78 172.46
N TYR A 310 34.14 88.01 172.48
CA TYR A 310 33.36 87.77 173.68
C TYR A 310 34.09 86.86 174.67
N GLU A 311 34.76 85.81 174.22
CA GLU A 311 35.59 84.96 175.09
C GLU A 311 36.69 85.77 175.79
N THR A 312 37.37 86.65 175.06
CA THR A 312 38.46 87.48 175.62
C THR A 312 37.94 88.46 176.69
N THR A 313 36.71 88.96 176.52
CA THR A 313 36.06 89.89 177.46
C THR A 313 35.62 89.19 178.74
N ILE A 314 35.12 87.95 178.62
CA ILE A 314 34.68 87.14 179.77
C ILE A 314 35.88 86.79 180.67
N THR A 315 37.00 86.35 180.11
CA THR A 315 38.20 86.01 180.89
C THR A 315 38.82 87.23 181.59
N GLY A 316 38.64 88.43 181.03
CA GLY A 316 39.05 89.69 181.65
C GLY A 316 38.22 90.05 182.89
N ASN A 317 36.91 89.84 182.84
CA ASN A 317 36.01 90.13 183.95
C ASN A 317 36.16 89.15 185.11
N GLU A 318 36.43 87.87 184.83
CA GLU A 318 36.67 86.85 185.87
C GLU A 318 37.92 87.15 186.71
N LYS A 319 38.97 87.74 186.12
CA LYS A 319 40.17 88.17 186.85
C LYS A 319 39.95 89.39 187.76
N LEU A 320 39.01 90.28 187.42
CA LEU A 320 38.69 91.46 188.22
C LEU A 320 37.91 91.09 189.49
N ILE A 321 36.99 90.13 189.39
CA ILE A 321 36.19 89.64 190.52
C ILE A 321 37.08 88.97 191.58
N ALA A 322 38.05 88.16 191.17
CA ALA A 322 39.00 87.51 192.08
C ALA A 322 39.96 88.49 192.81
N GLN A 323 40.15 89.71 192.28
CA GLN A 323 40.97 90.74 192.93
C GLN A 323 40.19 91.59 193.93
N LEU A 324 38.88 91.81 193.73
CA LEU A 324 38.07 92.64 194.64
C LEU A 324 37.73 91.94 195.96
N GLU A 325 37.56 90.61 195.96
CA GLU A 325 37.25 89.85 197.19
C GLU A 325 38.45 89.75 198.17
N LYS A 326 39.67 90.04 197.73
CA LYS A 326 40.88 89.99 198.57
C LYS A 326 41.13 91.27 199.38
N THR A 327 40.40 92.36 199.12
CA THR A 327 40.73 93.72 199.60
C THR A 327 39.90 94.26 200.78
N GLN A 328 38.89 93.54 201.28
CA GLN A 328 38.10 93.98 202.45
C GLN A 328 38.34 93.16 203.73
N LYS A 329 39.53 92.56 203.83
CA LYS A 329 39.98 91.80 205.02
C LYS A 329 41.07 92.49 205.85
N ASN A 330 41.38 93.77 205.64
CA ASN A 330 42.36 94.51 206.48
C ASN A 330 42.15 96.04 206.43
N GLN A 331 41.30 96.58 207.31
CA GLN A 331 41.48 97.86 208.03
C GLN A 331 40.28 98.08 208.98
N SER A 332 40.59 98.02 210.29
CA SER A 332 39.85 98.45 211.50
C SER A 332 38.43 97.94 211.76
#